data_AF-A0A965B3G6-F1
#
_entry.id   AF-A0A965B3G6-F1
#
_cell.length_a   1.000
_cell.length_b   1.000
_cell.length_c   1.000
_cell.angle_alpha   90.00
_cell.angle_beta   90.00
_cell.angle_gamma   90.00
#
_symmetry.space_group_name_H-M   'P 1'
#
loop_
_entity.id
_entity.type
_entity.pdbx_description
1 polymer ?
#
loop_
_entity_poly.entity_id
_entity_poly.type
_entity_poly.pdbx_seq_one_letter_code
_entity_poly.pdbx_strand_id
1 'polypeptide(L)'
;AAYADHVGAHSLPQKLEAAAAYLTQVKGIESFSRPQVMRTVMASEGENFERDESLRNFARMIKDGKIVRNEQGMWGITENLGYRLEDRKTG
;
A
#
# COMPACT_ATOMS: atom_id res chain seq x y z
N ALA A 1 -9.31 -11.85 -5.93
CA ALA A 1 -9.28 -10.45 -6.37
C ALA A 1 -8.55 -9.64 -5.30
N ALA A 2 -7.40 -9.07 -5.64
CA ALA A 2 -6.67 -8.23 -4.71
C ALA A 2 -7.42 -6.90 -4.55
N TYR A 3 -7.37 -6.30 -3.36
CA TYR A 3 -8.00 -5.00 -3.09
C TYR A 3 -7.59 -3.90 -4.08
N ALA A 4 -6.39 -4.02 -4.67
CA ALA A 4 -5.90 -3.16 -5.75
C ALA A 4 -6.85 -3.09 -6.97
N ASP A 5 -7.41 -4.22 -7.40
CA ASP A 5 -8.37 -4.25 -8.53
C ASP A 5 -9.71 -3.63 -8.13
N HIS A 6 -10.09 -3.73 -6.86
CA HIS A 6 -11.34 -3.18 -6.33
C HIS A 6 -11.31 -1.66 -6.13
N VAL A 7 -10.12 -1.05 -5.99
CA VAL A 7 -9.96 0.40 -5.81
C VAL A 7 -9.49 1.13 -7.08
N GLY A 8 -9.39 0.44 -8.21
CA GLY A 8 -8.97 1.05 -9.49
C GLY A 8 -7.48 1.43 -9.53
N ALA A 9 -6.62 0.72 -8.78
CA ALA A 9 -5.20 0.98 -8.78
C ALA A 9 -4.54 0.42 -10.05
N HIS A 10 -4.25 1.29 -11.01
CA HIS A 10 -3.67 0.89 -12.31
C HIS A 10 -2.15 1.05 -12.37
N SER A 11 -1.60 2.02 -11.62
CA SER A 11 -0.16 2.26 -11.57
C SER A 11 0.50 1.60 -10.35
N LEU A 12 1.78 1.25 -10.45
CA LEU A 12 2.52 0.65 -9.34
C LEU A 12 2.48 1.47 -8.03
N PRO A 13 2.62 2.82 -8.04
CA PRO A 13 2.44 3.63 -6.83
C PRO A 13 1.05 3.44 -6.20
N GLN A 14 0.00 3.47 -7.02
CA GLN A 14 -1.37 3.28 -6.56
C GLN A 14 -1.57 1.89 -5.96
N LYS A 15 -1.00 0.85 -6.57
CA LYS A 15 -1.08 -0.53 -6.07
C LYS A 15 -0.37 -0.70 -4.72
N LEU A 16 0.76 -0.02 -4.52
CA LEU A 16 1.46 -0.01 -3.23
C LEU A 16 0.65 0.67 -2.13
N GLU A 17 0.03 1.81 -2.44
CA GLU A 17 -0.85 2.49 -1.50
C GLU A 17 -2.10 1.66 -1.18
N ALA A 18 -2.71 1.05 -2.20
CA ALA A 18 -3.83 0.13 -2.03
C ALA A 18 -3.45 -1.09 -1.18
N ALA A 19 -2.24 -1.64 -1.34
CA ALA A 19 -1.75 -2.73 -0.50
C ALA A 19 -1.56 -2.31 0.96
N ALA A 20 -1.03 -1.11 1.21
CA ALA A 20 -0.88 -0.56 2.56
C ALA A 20 -2.25 -0.31 3.23
N ALA A 21 -3.21 0.25 2.48
CA ALA A 21 -4.59 0.43 2.92
C ALA A 21 -5.27 -0.91 3.20
N TYR A 22 -5.08 -1.92 2.34
CA TYR A 22 -5.64 -3.25 2.54
C TYR A 22 -5.15 -3.90 3.84
N LEU A 23 -3.84 -3.86 4.09
CA LEU A 23 -3.25 -4.45 5.29
C LEU A 23 -3.81 -3.82 6.56
N THR A 24 -3.97 -2.50 6.58
CA THR A 24 -4.43 -1.78 7.77
C THR A 24 -5.93 -1.82 7.93
N GLN A 25 -6.66 -1.44 6.89
CA GLN A 25 -8.09 -1.15 6.97
C GLN A 25 -8.95 -2.41 6.74
N VAL A 26 -8.48 -3.38 5.95
CA VAL A 26 -9.23 -4.62 5.66
C VAL A 26 -8.71 -5.80 6.50
N LYS A 27 -7.40 -5.94 6.66
CA LYS A 27 -6.80 -7.00 7.47
C LYS A 27 -6.64 -6.63 8.96
N GLY A 28 -6.86 -5.37 9.35
CA GLY A 28 -6.71 -4.93 10.73
C GLY A 28 -5.28 -4.93 11.25
N ILE A 29 -4.29 -4.93 10.36
CA ILE A 29 -2.86 -4.94 10.71
C ILE A 29 -2.41 -3.49 10.86
N GLU A 30 -2.35 -2.99 12.09
CA GLU A 30 -2.02 -1.59 12.40
C GLU A 30 -0.67 -1.14 11.83
N SER A 31 0.32 -2.04 11.77
CA SER A 31 1.61 -1.77 11.16
C SER A 31 2.19 -2.98 10.44
N PHE A 32 2.87 -2.72 9.32
CA PHE A 32 3.37 -3.73 8.39
C PHE A 32 4.84 -3.51 8.04
N SER A 33 5.48 -4.60 7.61
CA SER A 33 6.86 -4.59 7.12
C SER A 33 6.92 -4.32 5.61
N ARG A 34 8.08 -3.89 5.11
CA ARG A 34 8.33 -3.76 3.67
C ARG A 34 8.03 -5.05 2.90
N PRO A 35 8.51 -6.24 3.33
CA PRO A 35 8.20 -7.49 2.64
C PRO A 35 6.71 -7.85 2.61
N GLN A 36 5.92 -7.45 3.62
CA GLN A 36 4.46 -7.69 3.59
C GLN A 36 3.76 -6.89 2.50
N VAL A 37 4.11 -5.61 2.34
CA VAL A 37 3.57 -4.79 1.25
C VAL A 37 3.99 -5.34 -0.10
N MET A 38 5.28 -5.66 -0.28
CA MET A 38 5.78 -6.23 -1.53
C MET A 38 5.09 -7.54 -1.90
N ARG A 39 4.87 -8.44 -0.93
CA ARG A 39 4.14 -9.70 -1.17
C ARG A 39 2.68 -9.45 -1.55
N THR A 40 2.05 -8.43 -0.95
CA THR A 40 0.66 -8.08 -1.26
C THR A 40 0.52 -7.57 -2.70
N VAL A 41 1.45 -6.72 -3.16
CA VAL A 41 1.47 -6.24 -4.55
C VAL A 41 1.91 -7.35 -5.53
N MET A 42 2.89 -8.17 -5.17
CA MET A 42 3.29 -9.32 -5.99
C MET A 42 2.12 -10.29 -6.22
N ALA A 43 1.29 -10.51 -5.19
CA ALA A 43 0.11 -11.36 -5.30
C ALA A 43 -0.98 -10.78 -6.23
N SER A 44 -0.98 -9.46 -6.50
CA SER A 44 -1.88 -8.85 -7.48
C SER A 44 -1.26 -8.76 -8.87
N GLU A 45 0.04 -8.43 -8.98
CA GLU A 45 0.72 -8.19 -10.25
C GLU A 45 1.22 -9.47 -10.94
N GLY A 46 1.47 -10.54 -10.19
CA GLY A 46 2.03 -11.78 -10.72
C GLY A 46 3.35 -11.54 -11.45
N GLU A 47 3.42 -11.92 -12.73
CA GLU A 47 4.62 -11.82 -13.57
C GLU A 47 5.02 -10.37 -13.89
N ASN A 48 4.12 -9.39 -13.75
CA ASN A 48 4.41 -7.97 -14.00
C ASN A 48 5.07 -7.29 -12.78
N PHE A 49 5.37 -8.03 -11.72
CA PHE A 49 5.94 -7.46 -10.50
C PHE A 49 7.43 -7.11 -10.67
N GLU A 50 7.75 -5.82 -10.63
CA GLU A 50 9.12 -5.32 -10.54
C GLU A 50 9.51 -4.93 -9.12
N ARG A 51 10.41 -5.72 -8.50
CA ARG A 51 10.83 -5.50 -7.10
C ARG A 51 11.52 -4.16 -6.89
N ASP A 52 12.46 -3.79 -7.76
CA ASP A 52 13.25 -2.57 -7.57
C ASP A 52 12.39 -1.32 -7.78
N GLU A 53 11.52 -1.33 -8.78
CA GLU A 53 10.55 -0.26 -8.99
C GLU A 53 9.57 -0.14 -7.82
N SER A 54 9.12 -1.27 -7.28
CA SER A 54 8.24 -1.30 -6.11
C SER A 54 8.93 -0.71 -4.87
N LEU A 55 10.21 -1.02 -4.65
CA LEU A 55 10.98 -0.48 -3.54
C LEU A 55 11.25 1.03 -3.68
N ARG A 56 11.47 1.52 -4.91
CA ARG A 56 11.58 2.96 -5.20
C ARG A 56 10.30 3.70 -4.86
N ASN A 57 9.14 3.18 -5.31
CA ASN A 57 7.84 3.77 -5.00
C ASN A 57 7.49 3.66 -3.51
N PHE A 58 7.87 2.57 -2.84
CA PHE A 58 7.74 2.46 -1.39
C PHE A 58 8.54 3.55 -0.66
N ALA A 59 9.79 3.80 -1.06
CA ALA A 59 10.59 4.88 -0.47
C ALA A 59 9.96 6.26 -0.72
N ARG A 60 9.30 6.45 -1.87
CA ARG A 60 8.52 7.66 -2.15
C ARG A 60 7.33 7.82 -1.21
N MET A 61 6.61 6.75 -0.86
CA MET A 61 5.53 6.82 0.14
C MET A 61 6.02 7.32 1.51
N ILE A 62 7.25 6.98 1.91
CA ILE A 62 7.86 7.50 3.14
C ILE A 62 8.11 9.01 2.99
N LYS A 63 8.73 9.42 1.87
CA LYS A 63 9.07 10.82 1.59
C LYS A 63 7.83 11.71 1.48
N ASP A 64 6.76 11.19 0.89
CA ASP A 64 5.48 11.87 0.71
C ASP A 64 4.61 11.83 1.98
N GLY A 65 5.12 11.22 3.07
CA GLY A 65 4.44 11.16 4.36
C GLY A 65 3.18 10.30 4.38
N LYS A 66 3.00 9.41 3.40
CA LYS A 66 1.85 8.49 3.27
C LYS A 66 1.94 7.31 4.24
N ILE A 67 3.16 6.95 4.62
CA ILE A 67 3.47 5.97 5.64
C ILE A 67 4.52 6.52 6.59
N VAL A 68 4.44 6.11 7.85
CA VAL A 68 5.38 6.51 8.90
C VAL A 68 5.90 5.29 9.64
N ARG A 69 7.14 5.37 10.11
CA ARG A 69 7.76 4.31 10.89
C ARG A 69 7.35 4.47 12.35
N ASN A 70 6.85 3.41 12.98
CA ASN A 70 6.58 3.39 14.42
C ASN A 70 7.84 3.02 15.22
N GLU A 71 7.72 3.08 16.55
CA GLU A 71 8.82 2.78 17.49
C GLU A 71 9.35 1.34 17.36
N GLN A 72 8.51 0.41 16.91
CA GLN A 72 8.88 -1.00 16.67
C GLN A 72 9.58 -1.21 15.31
N GLY A 73 9.77 -0.13 14.55
CA GLY A 73 10.43 -0.16 13.26
C GLY A 73 9.57 -0.62 12.09
N MET A 74 8.26 -0.76 12.30
CA MET A 74 7.24 -1.14 11.33
C MET A 74 6.58 0.09 10.72
N TRP A 75 5.85 -0.07 9.62
CA TRP A 75 5.23 1.03 8.88
C TRP A 75 3.72 1.06 9.09
N GLY A 76 3.17 2.21 9.46
CA GLY A 76 1.73 2.48 9.51
C GLY A 76 1.34 3.46 8.41
N ILE A 77 0.06 3.44 8.02
CA ILE A 77 -0.49 4.45 7.09
C ILE A 77 -0.80 5.75 7.81
N THR A 78 -0.76 6.86 7.09
CA THR A 78 -1.20 8.17 7.58
C THR A 78 -2.46 8.63 6.87
N GLU A 79 -2.94 9.80 7.25
CA GLU A 79 -4.06 10.48 6.59
C GLU A 79 -3.76 10.92 5.15
N ASN A 80 -2.47 11.01 4.78
CA ASN A 80 -2.03 11.40 3.43
C ASN A 80 -2.07 10.24 2.43
N LEU A 81 -2.37 9.02 2.87
CA LEU A 81 -2.51 7.88 1.97
C LEU A 81 -3.74 8.09 1.08
N GLY A 82 -3.57 8.07 -0.24
CA GLY A 82 -4.64 8.39 -1.20
C GLY A 82 -5.74 7.32 -1.32
N TYR A 83 -5.79 6.35 -0.41
CA TYR A 83 -6.75 5.26 -0.38
C TYR A 83 -7.25 5.04 1.06
N ARG A 84 -8.40 5.61 1.40
CA ARG A 84 -9.16 5.25 2.61
C ARG A 84 -10.42 4.49 2.19
N LEU A 85 -10.87 3.52 2.98
CA LEU A 85 -12.13 2.80 2.80
C LEU A 85 -13.33 3.78 2.70
N GLU A 86 -13.16 5.00 3.21
CA GLU A 86 -14.13 6.10 3.11
C GLU A 86 -14.22 6.72 1.71
N ASP A 87 -13.26 6.50 0.80
CA ASP A 87 -13.38 6.89 -0.62
C ASP A 87 -14.47 6.10 -1.37
N ARG A 88 -15.14 5.15 -0.71
CA ARG A 88 -16.33 4.47 -1.26
C ARG A 88 -17.62 5.31 -1.21
N LYS A 89 -17.53 6.63 -0.96
CA LYS A 89 -18.69 7.53 -1.05
C LYS A 89 -18.33 8.93 -1.57
N THR A 90 -17.82 9.07 -2.79
CA THR A 90 -18.00 10.24 -3.69
C THR A 90 -17.03 10.09 -4.86
N GLY A 91 -17.40 9.99 -6.14
CA GLY A 91 -18.69 10.02 -6.83
C GLY A 91 -18.53 9.51 -8.25
#